data_AF-A0A645JJV3-F1
#
_entry.id   AF-A0A645JJV3-F1
#
_cell.length_a   1.000
_cell.length_b   1.000
_cell.length_c   1.000
_cell.angle_alpha   90.00
_cell.angle_beta   90.00
_cell.angle_gamma   90.00
#
_symmetry.space_group_name_H-M   'P 1'
#
loop_
_entity.id
_entity.type
_entity.pdbx_description
1 polymer ?
#
loop_
_entity_poly.entity_id
_entity_poly.type
_entity_poly.pdbx_seq_one_letter_code
_entity_poly.pdbx_strand_id
1 'polypeptide(L)'
;MYQMATTSIPPQVILSFICEAFPVMFFKKQMSDGSRRVMEIVEALGVEDGGVRTRTLYRYDAQTGRHEKVHPISEALAQTLAENDAPADTIKKFT
;
A
#
# COMPACT_ATOMS: atom_id res chain seq x y z
N MET A 1 17.39 -8.33 -15.75
CA MET A 1 18.38 -8.30 -14.65
C MET A 1 18.47 -6.86 -14.18
N TYR A 2 18.06 -6.56 -12.95
CA TYR A 2 18.14 -5.21 -12.38
C TYR A 2 19.51 -5.08 -11.70
N GLN A 3 20.35 -4.15 -12.14
CA GLN A 3 21.70 -3.94 -11.60
C GLN A 3 21.73 -2.72 -10.66
N MET A 4 22.15 -2.92 -9.41
CA MET A 4 22.71 -1.88 -8.55
C MET A 4 24.14 -2.31 -8.20
N ALA A 5 25.14 -1.63 -8.77
CA ALA A 5 26.57 -2.00 -8.69
C ALA A 5 26.89 -3.41 -9.26
N THR A 6 28.10 -3.92 -9.00
CA THR A 6 28.70 -5.15 -9.55
C THR A 6 28.02 -6.45 -9.08
N THR A 7 26.88 -6.36 -8.37
CA THR A 7 26.19 -7.49 -7.76
C THR A 7 24.78 -7.62 -8.32
N SER A 8 24.42 -8.81 -8.80
CA SER A 8 23.05 -9.10 -9.23
C SER A 8 22.14 -9.28 -8.01
N ILE A 9 21.19 -8.37 -7.81
CA ILE A 9 20.17 -8.49 -6.77
C ILE A 9 18.95 -9.23 -7.35
N PRO A 10 18.46 -10.31 -6.73
CA PRO A 10 17.24 -10.99 -7.18
C PRO A 10 16.04 -10.04 -7.19
N PRO A 11 15.15 -10.11 -8.20
CA PRO A 11 13.97 -9.23 -8.26
C PRO A 11 13.12 -9.24 -6.98
N GLN A 12 13.02 -10.38 -6.31
CA GLN A 12 12.26 -10.55 -5.06
C GLN A 12 12.82 -9.68 -3.93
N VAL A 13 14.15 -9.52 -3.86
CA VAL A 13 14.83 -8.69 -2.85
C VAL A 13 14.60 -7.20 -3.14
N ILE A 14 14.56 -6.81 -4.42
CA ILE A 14 14.20 -5.43 -4.79
C ILE A 14 12.74 -5.15 -4.43
N LEU A 15 11.84 -6.09 -4.71
CA LEU A 15 10.43 -5.95 -4.36
C LEU A 15 10.21 -5.88 -2.85
N SER A 16 10.95 -6.63 -2.04
CA SER A 16 10.84 -6.55 -0.58
C SER A 16 11.26 -5.17 -0.07
N PHE A 17 12.36 -4.61 -0.57
CA PHE A 17 12.77 -3.24 -0.21
C PHE A 17 11.71 -2.19 -0.60
N ILE A 18 11.06 -2.36 -1.76
CA ILE A 18 9.96 -1.47 -2.17
C ILE A 18 8.76 -1.62 -1.23
N CYS A 19 8.39 -2.85 -0.84
CA CYS A 19 7.28 -3.09 0.08
C CYS A 19 7.54 -2.47 1.46
N GLU A 20 8.76 -2.61 1.97
CA GLU A 20 9.17 -2.03 3.26
C GLU A 20 9.19 -0.50 3.21
N ALA A 21 9.71 0.09 2.12
CA ALA A 21 9.77 1.55 1.97
C ALA A 21 8.40 2.18 1.69
N PHE A 22 7.49 1.46 1.03
CA PHE A 22 6.17 1.94 0.62
C PHE A 22 5.08 0.95 1.05
N PRO A 23 4.81 0.81 2.36
CA PRO A 23 3.86 -0.17 2.87
C PRO A 23 2.40 0.18 2.53
N VAL A 24 2.13 1.44 2.16
CA VAL A 24 0.82 1.92 1.69
C VAL A 24 0.99 2.61 0.34
N MET A 25 0.14 2.23 -0.62
CA MET A 25 0.13 2.76 -1.99
C MET A 25 -1.29 3.16 -2.38
N PHE A 26 -1.40 4.00 -3.41
CA PHE A 26 -2.70 4.38 -3.95
C PHE A 26 -2.70 4.42 -5.48
N PHE A 27 -3.81 3.99 -6.07
CA PHE A 27 -4.03 4.09 -7.51
C PHE A 27 -4.85 5.34 -7.82
N LYS A 28 -4.29 6.25 -8.62
CA LYS A 28 -4.97 7.47 -9.07
C LYS A 28 -5.39 7.34 -10.54
N LYS A 29 -6.66 7.65 -10.84
CA LYS A 29 -7.23 7.65 -12.18
C LYS A 29 -7.71 9.04 -12.57
N GLN A 30 -7.54 9.41 -13.83
CA GLN A 30 -8.26 10.53 -14.43
C GLN A 30 -9.62 10.03 -14.93
N MET A 31 -10.69 10.65 -14.45
CA MET A 31 -12.06 10.33 -14.78
C MET A 31 -12.44 10.92 -16.14
N SER A 32 -13.57 10.50 -16.70
CA SER A 32 -14.07 10.99 -18.00
C SER A 32 -14.40 12.48 -17.99
N ASP A 33 -14.74 13.04 -16.82
CA ASP A 33 -14.96 14.49 -16.62
C ASP A 33 -13.65 15.28 -16.46
N GLY A 34 -12.50 14.62 -16.61
CA GLY A 34 -11.17 15.22 -16.47
C GLY A 34 -10.67 15.33 -15.02
N SER A 35 -11.52 15.08 -14.02
CA SER A 35 -11.13 15.09 -12.61
C SER A 35 -10.18 13.93 -12.29
N ARG A 36 -9.40 14.04 -11.21
CA ARG A 36 -8.53 12.94 -10.73
C ARG A 36 -9.03 12.42 -9.39
N ARG A 37 -9.16 11.10 -9.28
CA ARG A 37 -9.63 10.43 -8.06
C ARG A 37 -8.65 9.33 -7.67
N VAL A 38 -8.40 9.22 -6.37
CA VAL A 38 -7.75 8.04 -5.79
C VAL A 38 -8.80 6.93 -5.82
N MET A 39 -8.62 5.94 -6.68
CA MET A 39 -9.59 4.87 -6.88
C MET A 39 -9.46 3.80 -5.80
N GLU A 40 -8.25 3.54 -5.34
CA GLU A 40 -7.97 2.49 -4.38
C GLU A 40 -6.74 2.86 -3.55
N ILE A 41 -6.80 2.54 -2.26
CA ILE A 41 -5.67 2.61 -1.33
C ILE A 41 -5.42 1.18 -0.89
N VAL A 42 -4.18 0.73 -1.02
CA VAL A 42 -3.76 -0.64 -0.71
C VAL A 42 -2.59 -0.63 0.26
N GLU A 43 -2.54 -1.66 1.09
CA GLU A 43 -1.40 -2.03 1.92
C GLU A 43 -0.61 -3.15 1.22
N ALA A 44 0.72 -3.11 1.29
CA ALA A 44 1.60 -4.22 0.92
C ALA A 44 1.73 -5.21 2.09
N LEU A 45 1.47 -6.49 1.83
CA LEU A 45 1.56 -7.57 2.81
C LEU A 45 2.85 -8.41 2.67
N GLY A 46 3.71 -8.05 1.70
CA GLY A 46 4.95 -8.76 1.40
C GLY A 46 5.04 -9.21 -0.07
N VAL A 47 6.04 -10.04 -0.37
CA VAL A 47 6.30 -10.56 -1.72
C VAL A 47 5.97 -12.06 -1.76
N GLU A 48 5.11 -12.46 -2.68
CA GLU A 48 4.67 -13.85 -2.89
C GLU A 48 4.56 -14.10 -4.40
N ASP A 49 4.98 -15.29 -4.88
CA ASP A 49 4.94 -15.69 -6.30
C ASP A 49 5.54 -14.68 -7.30
N GLY A 50 6.56 -13.93 -6.87
CA GLY A 50 7.24 -12.93 -7.70
C GLY A 50 6.51 -11.60 -7.82
N GLY A 51 5.44 -11.37 -7.04
CA GLY A 51 4.70 -10.12 -6.99
C GLY A 51 4.49 -9.61 -5.56
N VAL A 52 4.04 -8.36 -5.43
CA VAL A 52 3.64 -7.80 -4.13
C VAL A 52 2.22 -8.25 -3.83
N ARG A 53 2.04 -8.96 -2.73
CA ARG A 53 0.71 -9.25 -2.19
C ARG A 53 0.15 -7.99 -1.56
N THR A 54 -1.06 -7.62 -1.92
CA THR A 54 -1.70 -6.39 -1.42
C THR A 54 -3.05 -6.67 -0.77
N ARG A 55 -3.50 -5.71 0.04
CA ARG A 55 -4.85 -5.67 0.62
C ARG A 55 -5.46 -4.29 0.40
N THR A 56 -6.67 -4.24 -0.15
CA THR A 56 -7.41 -2.98 -0.28
C THR A 56 -7.85 -2.48 1.08
N LEU A 57 -7.41 -1.28 1.46
CA LEU A 57 -7.85 -0.58 2.67
C LEU A 57 -9.09 0.28 2.38
N TYR A 58 -9.05 1.03 1.27
CA TYR A 58 -10.14 1.90 0.85
C TYR A 58 -10.37 1.82 -0.65
N ARG A 59 -11.61 2.00 -1.07
CA ARG A 59 -11.99 2.06 -2.49
C ARG A 59 -12.93 3.23 -2.74
N TYR A 60 -12.73 3.92 -3.84
CA TYR A 60 -13.65 4.96 -4.31
C TYR A 60 -14.84 4.31 -5.02
N ASP A 61 -16.03 4.57 -4.51
CA ASP A 61 -17.27 4.25 -5.20
C ASP A 61 -17.69 5.40 -6.12
N ALA A 62 -17.73 5.11 -7.43
CA ALA A 62 -18.12 6.07 -8.45
C ALA A 62 -19.62 6.37 -8.45
N GLN A 63 -20.46 5.53 -7.84
CA GLN A 63 -21.90 5.74 -7.74
C GLN A 63 -22.23 6.74 -6.63
N THR A 64 -21.67 6.55 -5.44
CA THR A 64 -21.87 7.47 -4.29
C THR A 64 -20.90 8.65 -4.29
N GLY A 65 -19.80 8.56 -5.05
CA GLY A 65 -18.75 9.57 -5.10
C GLY A 65 -17.90 9.65 -3.83
N ARG A 66 -17.87 8.58 -3.01
CA ARG A 66 -17.19 8.54 -1.70
C ARG A 66 -16.21 7.38 -1.61
N HIS A 67 -15.28 7.47 -0.67
CA HIS A 67 -14.40 6.35 -0.31
C HIS A 67 -15.05 5.48 0.75
N GLU A 68 -15.00 4.18 0.53
CA GLU A 68 -15.46 3.15 1.46
C GLU A 68 -14.26 2.42 2.06
N LYS A 69 -14.32 2.17 3.38
CA LYS A 69 -13.34 1.32 4.06
C LYS A 69 -13.66 -0.13 3.71
N VAL A 70 -12.68 -0.85 3.15
CA VAL A 70 -12.83 -2.24 2.73
C VAL A 70 -12.25 -3.19 3.78
N HIS A 71 -11.02 -2.92 4.24
CA HIS A 71 -10.37 -3.70 5.30
C HIS A 71 -9.67 -2.80 6.30
N PRO A 72 -9.45 -3.26 7.55
CA PRO A 72 -8.48 -2.65 8.44
C PRO A 72 -7.05 -2.90 7.95
N ILE A 73 -6.11 -2.11 8.49
CA ILE A 73 -4.67 -2.36 8.30
C ILE A 73 -4.26 -3.67 8.97
N SER A 74 -3.21 -4.32 8.48
CA SER A 74 -2.66 -5.50 9.16
C SER A 74 -1.98 -5.15 10.49
N GLU A 75 -1.80 -6.16 11.34
CA GLU A 75 -0.99 -6.03 12.56
C GLU A 75 0.45 -5.62 12.25
N ALA A 76 1.01 -6.10 11.13
CA ALA A 76 2.36 -5.75 10.71
C ALA A 76 2.47 -4.26 10.38
N LEU A 77 1.53 -3.70 9.61
CA LEU A 77 1.52 -2.26 9.33
C LEU A 77 1.24 -1.44 10.60
N ALA A 78 0.36 -1.92 11.49
CA ALA A 78 0.14 -1.27 12.78
C ALA A 78 1.42 -1.22 13.63
N GLN A 79 2.19 -2.31 13.66
CA GLN A 79 3.49 -2.38 14.33
C GLN A 79 4.50 -1.44 13.67
N THR A 80 4.63 -1.45 12.34
CA THR A 80 5.52 -0.52 11.62
C THR A 80 5.18 0.94 11.93
N LEU A 81 3.90 1.29 11.96
CA LEU A 81 3.47 2.65 12.33
C LEU A 81 3.87 2.99 13.78
N ALA A 82 3.69 2.06 14.72
CA ALA A 82 4.06 2.26 16.12
C ALA A 82 5.59 2.40 16.30
N GLU A 83 6.39 1.60 15.59
CA GLU A 83 7.86 1.68 15.57
C GLU A 83 8.37 3.00 14.98
N ASN A 84 7.54 3.68 14.18
CA ASN A 84 7.81 4.99 13.59
C ASN A 84 7.05 6.12 14.32
N ASP A 85 6.79 5.94 15.62
CA ASP A 85 6.22 6.95 16.53
C ASP A 85 4.81 7.45 16.15
N ALA A 86 4.05 6.69 15.35
CA ALA A 86 2.66 7.03 15.09
C ALA A 86 1.82 6.89 16.39
N PRO A 87 0.95 7.87 16.73
CA PRO A 87 0.17 7.81 17.96
C PRO A 87 -0.73 6.57 18.02
N ALA A 88 -0.73 5.87 19.17
CA ALA A 88 -1.54 4.66 19.36
C ALA A 88 -3.03 4.88 19.09
N ASP A 89 -3.58 6.02 19.50
CA ASP A 89 -4.99 6.37 19.24
C ASP A 89 -5.29 6.65 17.77
N THR A 90 -4.26 6.99 16.97
CA THR A 90 -4.38 7.10 15.52
C THR A 90 -4.38 5.72 14.88
N ILE A 91 -3.46 4.83 15.28
CA ILE A 91 -3.38 3.45 14.77
C ILE A 91 -4.69 2.70 15.02
N LYS A 92 -5.26 2.84 16.23
CA LYS A 92 -6.54 2.22 16.62
C LYS A 92 -7.73 2.55 15.71
N LYS A 93 -7.68 3.67 14.97
CA LYS A 93 -8.75 4.05 14.03
C LYS A 93 -8.73 3.20 12.75
N PHE A 94 -7.58 2.61 12.45
CA PHE A 94 -7.33 1.88 11.21
C PHE A 94 -7.36 0.35 11.39
N THR A 95 -7.02 -0.15 12.59
CA THR A 95 -7.19 -1.55 13.00
C THR A 95 -8.64 -1.95 13.21
#